data_AF-A0A7C6WB39-F1
#
_entry.id   AF-A0A7C6WB39-F1
#
_cell.length_a   1.000
_cell.length_b   1.000
_cell.length_c   1.000
_cell.angle_alpha   90.00
_cell.angle_beta   90.00
_cell.angle_gamma   90.00
#
_symmetry.space_group_name_H-M   'P 1'
#
loop_
_entity.id
_entity.type
_entity.pdbx_description
1 polymer ?
#
loop_
_entity_poly.entity_id
_entity_poly.type
_entity_poly.pdbx_seq_one_letter_code
_entity_poly.pdbx_strand_id
1 'polypeptide(L)' 'MPESREEKIGEILDFVARNRESHASRIVCKEMLGEYYVPFAGGTREQLEERLSRADEEKLDYCYYLIK' A
#
# COMPACT_ATOMS: atom_id res chain seq x y z
N MET A 1 -0.98 8.92 -19.33
CA MET A 1 -1.13 10.00 -18.34
C MET A 1 -0.32 9.57 -17.13
N PRO A 2 0.49 10.43 -16.50
CA PRO A 2 1.07 10.09 -15.20
C PRO A 2 -0.10 9.86 -14.23
N GLU A 3 -0.11 8.71 -13.57
CA GLU A 3 -1.13 8.37 -12.59
C GLU A 3 -0.98 9.30 -11.39
N SER A 4 -2.08 9.93 -10.99
CA SER A 4 -2.07 10.86 -9.87
C SER A 4 -1.75 10.12 -8.57
N ARG A 5 -1.24 10.86 -7.59
CA ARG A 5 -0.93 10.31 -6.27
C ARG A 5 -2.13 9.58 -5.65
N GLU A 6 -3.31 10.19 -5.73
CA GLU A 6 -4.55 9.64 -5.19
C GLU A 6 -4.95 8.34 -5.89
N GLU A 7 -4.80 8.27 -7.22
CA GLU A 7 -5.01 7.04 -7.99
C GLU A 7 -4.05 5.92 -7.55
N LYS A 8 -2.75 6.22 -7.44
CA LYS A 8 -1.75 5.24 -6.98
C LYS A 8 -2.09 4.68 -5.60
N ILE A 9 -2.46 5.57 -4.66
CA ILE A 9 -2.87 5.16 -3.30
C ILE A 9 -4.09 4.26 -3.37
N GLY A 10 -5.13 4.64 -4.11
CA GLY A 10 -6.35 3.84 -4.27
C GLY A 10 -6.08 2.44 -4.80
N GLU A 11 -5.24 2.33 -5.84
CA GLU A 11 -4.85 1.05 -6.41
C GLU A 11 -4.07 0.17 -5.44
N ILE A 12 -3.13 0.74 -4.68
CA ILE A 12 -2.40 0.03 -3.64
C ILE A 12 -3.36 -0.52 -2.58
N LEU A 13 -4.26 0.31 -2.05
CA LEU A 13 -5.22 -0.10 -1.03
C LEU A 13 -6.13 -1.24 -1.53
N ASP A 14 -6.59 -1.14 -2.77
CA ASP A 14 -7.47 -2.15 -3.35
C ASP A 14 -6.73 -3.45 -3.68
N PHE A 15 -5.51 -3.36 -4.18
CA PHE A 15 -4.67 -4.54 -4.40
C PHE A 15 -4.41 -5.28 -3.10
N VAL A 16 -3.97 -4.57 -2.05
CA VAL A 16 -3.66 -5.19 -0.75
C VAL A 16 -4.92 -5.79 -0.13
N ALA A 17 -6.07 -5.11 -0.24
CA ALA A 17 -7.34 -5.61 0.27
C ALA A 17 -7.79 -6.91 -0.43
N ARG A 18 -7.56 -7.04 -1.75
CA ARG A 18 -7.92 -8.21 -2.56
C ARG A 18 -6.90 -9.35 -2.47
N ASN A 19 -5.62 -9.03 -2.27
CA ASN A 19 -4.50 -9.98 -2.34
C ASN A 19 -3.72 -10.05 -1.03
N ARG A 20 -4.41 -10.09 0.12
CA ARG A 20 -3.82 -9.93 1.47
C ARG A 20 -2.63 -10.85 1.75
N GLU A 21 -2.65 -12.06 1.22
CA GLU A 21 -1.62 -13.08 1.47
C GLU A 21 -0.46 -13.03 0.47
N SER A 22 -0.56 -12.19 -0.58
CA SER A 22 0.46 -12.07 -1.61
C SER A 22 1.75 -11.48 -1.05
N HIS A 23 2.87 -11.84 -1.69
CA HIS A 23 4.17 -11.30 -1.33
C HIS A 23 4.23 -9.78 -1.48
N ALA A 24 3.66 -9.24 -2.56
CA ALA A 24 3.57 -7.80 -2.80
C ALA A 24 2.81 -7.08 -1.67
N SER A 25 1.65 -7.61 -1.26
CA SER A 25 0.87 -7.04 -0.15
C SER A 25 1.65 -7.02 1.16
N ARG A 26 2.41 -8.09 1.45
CA ARG A 26 3.27 -8.16 2.64
C ARG A 26 4.41 -7.16 2.59
N ILE A 27 5.04 -6.96 1.43
CA ILE A 27 6.09 -5.94 1.28
C ILE A 27 5.51 -4.54 1.43
N VAL A 28 4.38 -4.22 0.79
CA VAL A 28 3.72 -2.91 0.95
C VAL A 28 3.40 -2.63 2.42
N CYS A 29 2.81 -3.59 3.13
CA CYS A 29 2.52 -3.43 4.56
C CYS A 29 3.80 -3.27 5.39
N LYS A 30 4.86 -4.02 5.07
CA LYS A 30 6.16 -3.88 5.74
C LYS A 30 6.76 -2.49 5.53
N GLU A 31 6.75 -1.97 4.31
CA GLU A 31 7.34 -0.68 3.98
C GLU A 31 6.58 0.49 4.60
N MET A 32 5.25 0.40 4.65
CA MET A 32 4.39 1.49 5.13
C MET A 32 4.11 1.43 6.63
N LEU A 33 3.88 0.23 7.16
CA LEU A 33 3.45 0.01 8.54
C LEU A 33 4.58 -0.51 9.44
N GLY A 34 5.69 -0.98 8.86
CA GLY A 34 6.80 -1.59 9.60
C GLY A 34 6.56 -3.05 10.00
N GLU A 35 5.43 -3.63 9.61
CA GLU A 35 5.02 -4.98 9.98
C GLU A 35 4.86 -5.90 8.77
N TYR A 36 5.51 -7.07 8.81
CA TYR A 36 5.48 -8.06 7.71
C TYR A 36 4.15 -8.83 7.61
N TYR A 37 3.40 -8.86 8.71
CA TYR A 37 2.12 -9.55 8.80
C TYR A 37 1.16 -8.71 9.61
N VAL A 38 0.24 -8.04 8.93
CA VAL A 38 -0.89 -7.39 9.57
C VAL A 38 -2.13 -8.15 9.11
N PRO A 39 -2.95 -8.72 10.02
CA PRO A 39 -4.29 -9.10 9.64
C PRO A 39 -4.93 -7.83 9.07
N PHE A 40 -5.32 -7.85 7.80
CA PHE A 40 -5.95 -6.71 7.13
C PHE A 40 -7.40 -6.55 7.67
N ALA A 41 -7.49 -6.33 8.98
CA ALA A 41 -8.68 -6.00 9.74
C ALA A 41 -9.04 -4.53 9.51
N GLY A 42 -10.21 -4.11 10.00
CA GLY A 42 -10.80 -2.80 9.68
C GLY A 42 -9.83 -1.62 9.81
N GLY A 43 -9.00 -1.59 10.86
CA GLY A 43 -8.05 -0.48 11.10
C GLY A 43 -6.76 -0.52 10.27
N THR A 44 -6.47 -1.59 9.53
CA THR A 44 -5.23 -1.72 8.75
C THR A 44 -5.30 -0.90 7.46
N ARG A 45 -6.47 -0.82 6.84
CA ARG A 45 -6.67 -0.03 5.60
C ARG A 45 -6.46 1.46 5.87
N GLU A 46 -7.07 2.00 6.93
CA GLU A 46 -6.96 3.41 7.30
C GLU A 46 -5.52 3.81 7.64
N GLN A 47 -4.80 2.96 8.40
CA GLN A 47 -3.38 3.19 8.70
C GLN A 47 -2.53 3.15 7.43
N LEU A 48 -2.79 2.21 6.52
CA LEU A 48 -2.04 2.10 5.28
C LEU A 48 -2.28 3.33 4.39
N GLU A 49 -3.52 3.80 4.30
CA GLU A 49 -3.90 5.02 3.57
C GLU A 49 -3.21 6.26 4.15
N GLU A 50 -3.23 6.42 5.48
CA GLU A 50 -2.56 7.53 6.16
C GLU A 50 -1.06 7.55 5.87
N ARG A 51 -0.40 6.37 5.92
CA ARG A 51 1.04 6.24 5.67
C ARG A 51 1.40 6.50 4.22
N LEU A 52 0.64 5.94 3.27
CA LEU A 52 0.83 6.19 1.84
C LEU A 52 0.62 7.67 1.50
N SER A 53 -0.35 8.34 2.13
CA SER A 53 -0.62 9.76 1.91
C SER A 53 0.55 10.64 2.34
N ARG A 54 1.30 10.23 3.37
CA ARG A 54 2.46 10.96 3.92
C ARG A 54 3.82 10.50 3.39
N ALA A 55 3.87 9.39 2.65
CA ALA A 55 5.11 8.88 2.07
C ALA A 55 5.70 9.85 1.06
N ASP A 56 7.02 9.87 0.89
CA ASP A 56 7.61 10.54 -0.28
C ASP A 56 7.18 9.87 -1.60
N GLU A 57 7.41 10.54 -2.71
CA GLU A 57 7.02 10.06 -4.04
C GLU A 57 7.77 8.78 -4.44
N GLU A 58 9.06 8.68 -4.11
CA GLU A 58 9.88 7.50 -4.42
C GLU A 58 9.31 6.23 -3.76
N LYS A 59 8.91 6.34 -2.48
CA LYS A 59 8.39 5.22 -1.72
C LYS A 59 6.96 4.85 -2.12
N LEU A 60 6.15 5.84 -2.51
CA LEU A 60 4.83 5.59 -3.10
C LEU A 60 4.98 4.85 -4.44
N ASP A 61 5.88 5.32 -5.30
CA ASP A 61 6.15 4.72 -6.61
C ASP A 61 6.68 3.29 -6.46
N TYR A 62 7.60 3.06 -5.51
CA TYR A 62 8.05 1.71 -5.20
C TYR A 62 6.88 0.78 -4.83
N CYS A 63 6.00 1.19 -3.91
CA CYS A 63 4.83 0.39 -3.53
C CYS A 63 3.87 0.17 -4.70
N TYR A 64 3.73 1.17 -5.56
CA TYR A 64 2.90 1.10 -6.75
C TYR A 64 3.44 0.10 -7.78
N TYR A 65 4.75 0.13 -8.04
CA TYR A 65 5.39 -0.84 -8.94
C TYR A 65 5.36 -2.27 -8.41
N LEU A 66 5.32 -2.49 -7.09
CA LEU A 66 5.19 -3.83 -6.52
C LEU A 66 3.86 -4.52 -6.82
N ILE A 67 2.79 -3.73 -7.04
CA ILE A 67 1.43 -4.25 -7.24
C ILE A 67 1.00 -4.32 -8.71
N LYS A 68 1.85 -3.82 -9.62
CA LYS A 68 1.66 -3.87 -11.07
C LYS A 68 2.31 -5.13 -11.65
#